data_AF-A0A2T7Q238-F1
#
_entry.id   AF-A0A2T7Q238-F1
#
_cell.length_a   1.000
_cell.length_b   1.000
_cell.length_c   1.000
_cell.angle_alpha   90.00
_cell.angle_beta   90.00
_cell.angle_gamma   90.00
#
_symmetry.space_group_name_H-M   'P 1'
#
loop_
_entity.id
_entity.type
_entity.pdbx_description
1 polymer ?
#
loop_
_entity_poly.entity_id
_entity_poly.type
_entity_poly.pdbx_seq_one_letter_code
_entity_poly.pdbx_strand_id
1 'polypeptide(L)'
;MVLTTLLALGIAYPFLSGDYDRLAMPISTMIQVFGLVGLALVPVGVLWLVIPKHRFAFAITALIISTFVILVICLFATLSVGKSLGMLMLLLWTFIVVLLIPQIKSLKNQPQNKANWLPVYLIYLPIFTLLFQLTFAKHLTQLSRNRAIENANRFIRHIEEYYTQTGQFPLTLQAQNKDYYPDVVGVEKYLYAPHRKGYNLSFEQPRFLLDRFGTREWVVYNPLDENSVYSHTAWLLPTEQAEPSQGWYASGETGHKHWKYFLFD
;
A
#
# COMPACT_ATOMS: atom_id res chain seq x y z
N MET A 1 1.57 -22.61 4.73
CA MET A 1 0.26 -22.02 5.09
C MET A 1 0.43 -20.79 5.97
N VAL A 2 1.10 -20.85 7.12
CA VAL A 2 1.27 -19.66 7.99
C VAL A 2 1.91 -18.47 7.23
N LEU A 3 3.04 -18.69 6.57
CA LEU A 3 3.75 -17.62 5.85
C LEU A 3 2.91 -16.99 4.72
N THR A 4 2.18 -17.80 3.95
CA THR A 4 1.29 -17.29 2.89
C THR A 4 0.14 -16.49 3.44
N THR A 5 -0.45 -16.93 4.55
CA THR A 5 -1.49 -16.17 5.24
C THR A 5 -0.95 -14.83 5.74
N LEU A 6 0.25 -14.81 6.31
CA LEU A 6 0.89 -13.56 6.74
C LEU A 6 1.18 -12.61 5.56
N LEU A 7 1.63 -13.12 4.41
CA LEU A 7 1.85 -12.31 3.22
C LEU A 7 0.54 -11.73 2.69
N ALA A 8 -0.52 -12.54 2.57
CA ALA A 8 -1.84 -12.09 2.13
C ALA A 8 -2.43 -11.06 3.08
N LEU A 9 -2.39 -11.31 4.39
CA LEU A 9 -2.85 -10.37 5.42
C LEU A 9 -2.03 -9.08 5.39
N GLY A 10 -0.70 -9.17 5.29
CA GLY A 10 0.16 -7.99 5.22
C GLY A 10 -0.11 -7.13 3.98
N ILE A 11 -0.43 -7.75 2.83
CA ILE A 11 -0.88 -7.02 1.64
C ILE A 11 -2.22 -6.34 1.89
N ALA A 12 -3.19 -7.08 2.43
CA ALA A 12 -4.55 -6.60 2.63
C ALA A 12 -4.70 -5.61 3.79
N TYR A 13 -3.74 -5.59 4.74
CA TYR A 13 -3.83 -4.88 6.02
C TYR A 13 -4.26 -3.41 5.90
N PRO A 14 -3.71 -2.58 4.99
CA PRO A 14 -4.13 -1.17 4.86
C PRO A 14 -5.59 -0.99 4.41
N PHE A 15 -6.21 -2.02 3.84
CA PHE A 15 -7.57 -1.99 3.31
C PHE A 15 -8.60 -2.53 4.30
N LEU A 16 -8.15 -3.07 5.45
CA LEU A 16 -9.02 -3.60 6.49
C LEU A 16 -9.55 -2.49 7.39
N SER A 17 -10.60 -2.81 8.14
CA SER A 17 -11.14 -1.93 9.19
C SER A 17 -10.17 -1.81 10.35
N GLY A 18 -10.18 -0.65 11.01
CA GLY A 18 -9.33 -0.34 12.14
C GLY A 18 -8.81 1.09 12.11
N ASP A 19 -8.12 1.44 13.20
CA ASP A 19 -7.45 2.73 13.33
C ASP A 19 -6.27 2.84 12.36
N TYR A 20 -5.94 4.08 12.01
CA TYR A 20 -4.83 4.36 11.13
C TYR A 20 -3.50 3.86 11.70
N ASP A 21 -2.80 3.04 10.93
CA ASP A 21 -1.43 2.62 11.21
C ASP A 21 -0.49 3.13 10.11
N ARG A 22 0.44 4.00 10.52
CA ARG A 22 1.45 4.60 9.63
C ARG A 22 2.36 3.56 8.97
N LEU A 23 2.54 2.38 9.56
CA LEU A 23 3.36 1.31 9.01
C LEU A 23 2.60 0.39 8.07
N ALA A 24 1.26 0.41 8.06
CA ALA A 24 0.46 -0.52 7.27
C ALA A 24 0.78 -0.43 5.78
N MET A 25 0.72 0.78 5.21
CA MET A 25 1.00 1.01 3.79
C MET A 25 2.44 0.63 3.39
N PRO A 26 3.48 1.07 4.10
CA PRO A 26 4.84 0.61 3.85
C PRO A 26 5.03 -0.90 3.93
N ILE A 27 4.47 -1.57 4.94
CA ILE A 27 4.59 -3.03 5.10
C ILE A 27 3.93 -3.76 3.92
N SER A 28 2.70 -3.38 3.57
CA SER A 28 2.00 -3.92 2.41
C SER A 28 2.82 -3.71 1.13
N THR A 29 3.38 -2.51 0.95
CA THR A 29 4.20 -2.17 -0.22
C THR A 29 5.45 -3.02 -0.31
N MET A 30 6.18 -3.22 0.80
CA MET A 30 7.37 -4.08 0.85
C MET A 30 7.07 -5.52 0.46
N ILE A 31 5.92 -6.06 0.91
CA ILE A 31 5.47 -7.40 0.54
C ILE A 31 5.12 -7.46 -0.95
N GLN A 32 4.43 -6.45 -1.49
CA GLN A 32 4.12 -6.37 -2.92
C GLN A 32 5.39 -6.28 -3.80
N VAL A 33 6.39 -5.49 -3.38
CA VAL A 33 7.71 -5.42 -4.02
C VAL A 33 8.40 -6.78 -4.00
N PHE A 34 8.33 -7.52 -2.89
CA PHE A 34 8.81 -8.90 -2.82
C PHE A 34 8.12 -9.81 -3.84
N GLY A 35 6.80 -9.70 -4.00
CA GLY A 35 6.06 -10.46 -5.01
C GLY A 35 6.59 -10.23 -6.43
N LEU A 36 6.87 -8.96 -6.78
CA LEU A 36 7.36 -8.58 -8.10
C LEU A 36 8.86 -8.94 -8.31
N VAL A 37 9.74 -8.38 -7.48
CA VAL A 37 11.20 -8.52 -7.64
C VAL A 37 11.66 -9.93 -7.27
N GLY A 38 10.95 -10.58 -6.35
CA GLY A 38 11.19 -11.97 -5.95
C GLY A 38 10.94 -12.98 -7.06
N LEU A 39 10.26 -12.62 -8.17
CA LEU A 39 10.14 -13.50 -9.34
C LEU A 39 11.50 -13.93 -9.91
N ALA A 40 12.56 -13.15 -9.68
CA ALA A 40 13.93 -13.54 -10.05
C ALA A 40 14.41 -14.84 -9.36
N LEU A 41 13.80 -15.23 -8.23
CA LEU A 41 14.09 -16.48 -7.51
C LEU A 41 13.41 -17.70 -8.14
N VAL A 42 12.33 -17.51 -8.89
CA VAL A 42 11.55 -18.59 -9.53
C VAL A 42 12.42 -19.46 -10.46
N PRO A 43 13.16 -18.92 -11.45
CA PRO A 43 13.96 -19.77 -12.34
C PRO A 43 15.03 -20.56 -11.57
N VAL A 44 15.61 -20.00 -10.51
CA VAL A 44 16.56 -20.71 -9.65
C VAL A 44 15.89 -21.85 -8.90
N GLY A 45 14.69 -21.62 -8.33
CA GLY A 45 13.91 -22.67 -7.69
C GLY A 45 13.54 -23.80 -8.65
N VAL A 46 13.13 -23.48 -9.88
CA VAL A 46 12.80 -24.47 -10.91
C VAL A 46 14.03 -25.29 -11.30
N LEU A 47 15.15 -24.63 -11.62
CA LEU A 47 16.40 -25.31 -11.97
C LEU A 47 16.91 -26.21 -10.84
N TRP A 48 16.72 -25.78 -9.59
CA TRP A 48 17.06 -26.60 -8.43
C TRP A 48 16.22 -27.88 -8.37
N LEU A 49 14.91 -27.81 -8.61
CA LEU A 49 14.04 -29.00 -8.63
C LEU A 49 14.40 -29.96 -9.78
N VAL A 50 14.69 -29.42 -10.97
CA VAL A 50 14.97 -30.23 -12.17
C VAL A 50 16.37 -30.84 -12.13
N ILE A 51 17.38 -30.12 -11.62
CA ILE A 51 18.79 -30.54 -11.65
C ILE A 51 19.35 -30.63 -10.22
N PRO A 52 18.88 -31.60 -9.41
CA PRO A 52 19.25 -31.71 -8.00
C PRO A 52 20.72 -32.06 -7.76
N LYS A 53 21.55 -32.25 -8.79
CA LYS A 53 23.00 -32.45 -8.65
C LYS A 53 23.73 -31.18 -8.22
N HIS A 54 23.21 -30.00 -8.57
CA HIS A 54 23.86 -28.71 -8.33
C HIS A 54 23.25 -27.91 -7.17
N ARG A 55 22.66 -28.57 -6.16
CA ARG A 55 21.93 -27.92 -5.04
C ARG A 55 22.73 -26.82 -4.35
N PHE A 56 24.02 -27.07 -4.11
CA PHE A 56 24.90 -26.08 -3.46
C PHE A 56 25.05 -24.82 -4.31
N ALA A 57 25.27 -24.96 -5.63
CA ALA A 57 25.38 -23.82 -6.53
C ALA A 57 24.07 -23.03 -6.56
N PHE A 58 22.92 -23.70 -6.70
CA PHE A 58 21.62 -23.03 -6.68
C PHE A 58 21.31 -22.36 -5.34
N ALA A 59 21.74 -22.92 -4.20
CA ALA A 59 21.62 -22.27 -2.90
C ALA A 59 22.39 -20.95 -2.83
N ILE A 60 23.62 -20.93 -3.34
CA ILE A 60 24.44 -19.72 -3.41
C ILE A 60 23.83 -18.69 -4.35
N THR A 61 23.38 -19.11 -5.55
CA THR A 61 22.70 -18.23 -6.50
C THR A 61 21.43 -17.64 -5.89
N ALA A 62 20.60 -18.45 -5.22
CA ALA A 62 19.39 -18.00 -4.54
C ALA A 62 19.71 -17.00 -3.42
N LEU A 63 20.80 -17.20 -2.67
CA LEU A 63 21.25 -16.27 -1.63
C LEU A 63 21.67 -14.91 -2.21
N ILE A 64 22.40 -14.91 -3.33
CA ILE A 64 22.82 -13.69 -4.04
C ILE A 64 21.60 -12.92 -4.54
N ILE A 65 20.68 -13.60 -5.24
CA ILE A 65 19.44 -12.96 -5.74
C ILE A 65 18.57 -12.47 -4.58
N SER A 66 18.43 -13.26 -3.51
CA SER A 66 17.67 -12.86 -2.33
C SER A 66 18.26 -11.61 -1.67
N THR A 67 19.60 -11.51 -1.63
CA THR A 67 20.28 -10.31 -1.13
C THR A 67 19.92 -9.10 -1.99
N PHE A 68 19.93 -9.22 -3.32
CA PHE A 68 19.50 -8.14 -4.20
C PHE A 68 18.03 -7.74 -3.98
N VAL A 69 17.12 -8.72 -3.88
CA VAL A 69 15.70 -8.48 -3.57
C VAL A 69 15.55 -7.71 -2.27
N ILE A 70 16.27 -8.12 -1.21
CA ILE A 70 16.21 -7.47 0.09
C ILE A 70 16.79 -6.05 0.05
N LEU A 71 17.86 -5.81 -0.71
CA LEU A 71 18.39 -4.45 -0.89
C LEU A 71 17.34 -3.52 -1.52
N VAL A 72 16.59 -3.99 -2.52
CA VAL A 72 15.47 -3.24 -3.10
C VAL A 72 14.38 -2.98 -2.05
N ILE A 73 14.00 -3.97 -1.26
CA ILE A 73 13.01 -3.81 -0.19
C ILE A 73 13.50 -2.80 0.86
N CYS A 74 14.78 -2.84 1.25
CA CYS A 74 15.36 -1.90 2.21
C CYS A 74 15.39 -0.46 1.65
N LEU A 75 15.62 -0.29 0.34
CA LEU A 75 15.50 1.01 -0.31
C LEU A 75 14.07 1.55 -0.20
N PHE A 76 13.06 0.73 -0.51
CA PHE A 76 11.65 1.12 -0.34
C PHE A 76 11.32 1.45 1.12
N ALA A 77 11.74 0.61 2.07
CA ALA A 77 11.57 0.87 3.50
C ALA A 77 12.16 2.24 3.92
N THR A 78 13.34 2.56 3.39
CA THR A 78 14.04 3.83 3.64
C THR A 78 13.29 5.03 3.07
N LEU A 79 12.76 4.90 1.86
CA LEU A 79 12.04 5.97 1.17
C LEU A 79 10.63 6.20 1.76
N SER A 80 9.95 5.13 2.18
CA SER A 80 8.57 5.21 2.65
C SER A 80 8.42 5.57 4.14
N VAL A 81 9.27 5.01 5.01
CA VAL A 81 9.16 5.21 6.48
C VAL A 81 10.32 6.03 7.02
N GLY A 82 11.52 5.78 6.50
CA GLY A 82 12.73 6.47 6.89
C GLY A 82 13.93 5.54 7.04
N LYS A 83 15.11 6.16 7.21
CA LYS A 83 16.41 5.47 7.25
C LYS A 83 16.53 4.39 8.32
N SER A 84 15.88 4.57 9.47
CA SER A 84 15.94 3.61 10.59
C SER A 84 15.34 2.25 10.22
N LEU A 85 14.21 2.23 9.52
CA LEU A 85 13.56 0.98 9.12
C LEU A 85 14.41 0.22 8.09
N GLY A 86 14.94 0.92 7.08
CA GLY A 86 15.84 0.32 6.10
C GLY A 86 17.09 -0.29 6.75
N MET A 87 17.72 0.40 7.70
CA MET A 87 18.87 -0.11 8.44
C MET A 87 18.52 -1.34 9.29
N LEU A 88 17.36 -1.33 9.96
CA LEU A 88 16.88 -2.48 10.74
C LEU A 88 16.71 -3.72 9.87
N MET A 89 16.11 -3.57 8.68
CA MET A 89 15.93 -4.67 7.74
C MET A 89 17.26 -5.22 7.21
N LEU A 90 18.24 -4.35 6.93
CA LEU A 90 19.58 -4.77 6.53
C LEU A 90 20.29 -5.56 7.63
N LEU A 91 20.19 -5.13 8.88
CA LEU A 91 20.74 -5.86 10.03
C LEU A 91 20.08 -7.23 10.19
N LEU A 92 18.75 -7.28 10.10
CA LEU A 92 17.97 -8.52 10.18
C LEU A 92 18.34 -9.48 9.04
N TRP A 93 18.52 -8.97 7.82
CA TRP A 93 18.98 -9.79 6.69
C TRP A 93 20.39 -10.31 6.89
N THR A 94 21.32 -9.45 7.31
CA THR A 94 22.71 -9.85 7.60
C THR A 94 22.75 -10.96 8.64
N PHE A 95 21.95 -10.83 9.70
CA PHE A 95 21.78 -11.86 10.72
C PHE A 95 21.25 -13.18 10.13
N ILE A 96 20.20 -13.13 9.29
CA ILE A 96 19.67 -14.32 8.60
C ILE A 96 20.74 -14.97 7.72
N VAL A 97 21.50 -14.20 6.94
CA VAL A 97 22.57 -14.71 6.08
C VAL A 97 23.61 -15.46 6.91
N VAL A 98 24.05 -14.88 8.03
CA VAL A 98 25.00 -15.52 8.96
C VAL A 98 24.48 -16.88 9.46
N LEU A 99 23.19 -16.97 9.79
CA LEU A 99 22.55 -18.22 10.21
C LEU A 99 22.40 -19.24 9.07
N LEU A 100 22.24 -18.79 7.82
CA LEU A 100 22.08 -19.67 6.66
C LEU A 100 23.41 -20.23 6.15
N ILE A 101 24.54 -19.53 6.32
CA ILE A 101 25.87 -19.99 5.89
C ILE A 101 26.18 -21.44 6.31
N PRO A 102 26.07 -21.86 7.59
CA PRO A 102 26.36 -23.23 7.99
C PRO A 102 25.41 -24.24 7.34
N GLN A 103 24.14 -23.88 7.18
CA GLN A 103 23.14 -24.74 6.53
C GLN A 103 23.46 -24.94 5.04
N ILE A 104 23.82 -23.86 4.33
CA ILE A 104 24.22 -23.92 2.92
C ILE A 104 25.49 -24.75 2.75
N LYS A 105 26.51 -24.57 3.61
CA LYS A 105 27.73 -25.39 3.59
C LYS A 105 27.42 -26.88 3.78
N SER A 106 26.45 -27.22 4.63
CA SER A 106 26.04 -28.62 4.86
C SER A 106 25.47 -29.29 3.60
N LEU A 107 24.88 -28.54 2.66
CA LEU A 107 24.34 -29.08 1.41
C LEU A 107 25.39 -29.71 0.51
N LYS A 108 26.68 -29.38 0.68
CA LYS A 108 27.78 -29.98 -0.07
C LYS A 108 27.97 -31.47 0.25
N ASN A 109 27.67 -31.86 1.50
CA ASN A 109 27.99 -33.18 2.04
C ASN A 109 26.76 -34.04 2.30
N GLN A 110 25.54 -33.52 2.09
CA GLN A 110 24.32 -34.27 2.37
C GLN A 110 23.96 -35.26 1.24
N PRO A 111 23.56 -36.50 1.58
CA PRO A 111 23.07 -37.45 0.60
C PRO A 111 21.78 -36.94 -0.07
N GLN A 112 21.62 -37.25 -1.36
CA GLN A 112 20.57 -36.67 -2.21
C GLN A 112 19.12 -36.98 -1.77
N ASN A 113 18.91 -37.95 -0.86
CA ASN A 113 17.60 -38.48 -0.49
C ASN A 113 16.78 -37.63 0.50
N LYS A 114 17.33 -36.56 1.10
CA LYS A 114 16.52 -35.69 1.97
C LYS A 114 15.67 -34.74 1.14
N ALA A 115 14.34 -34.80 1.33
CA ALA A 115 13.40 -33.89 0.70
C ALA A 115 13.71 -32.44 1.13
N ASN A 116 13.92 -31.55 0.15
CA ASN A 116 14.18 -30.14 0.38
C ASN A 116 13.03 -29.30 -0.18
N TRP A 117 12.27 -28.66 0.71
CA TRP A 117 11.15 -27.79 0.35
C TRP A 117 11.57 -26.35 -0.02
N LEU A 118 12.83 -25.97 0.23
CA LEU A 118 13.34 -24.63 -0.08
C LEU A 118 13.08 -24.18 -1.54
N PRO A 119 13.43 -24.97 -2.58
CA PRO A 119 13.16 -24.55 -3.96
C PRO A 119 11.67 -24.40 -4.27
N VAL A 120 10.79 -25.16 -3.59
CA VAL A 120 9.33 -24.98 -3.72
C VAL A 120 8.92 -23.62 -3.16
N TYR A 121 9.47 -23.19 -2.02
CA TYR A 121 9.18 -21.87 -1.45
C TYR A 121 9.72 -20.71 -2.31
N LEU A 122 10.90 -20.87 -2.92
CA LEU A 122 11.48 -19.87 -3.84
C LEU A 122 10.59 -19.61 -5.06
N ILE A 123 9.86 -20.64 -5.51
CA ILE A 123 8.90 -20.53 -6.62
C ILE A 123 7.57 -19.98 -6.10
N TYR A 124 7.02 -20.63 -5.07
CA TYR A 124 5.63 -20.44 -4.69
C TYR A 124 5.37 -19.07 -4.05
N LEU A 125 6.25 -18.58 -3.16
CA LEU A 125 5.98 -17.37 -2.39
C LEU A 125 5.91 -16.10 -3.25
N PRO A 126 6.85 -15.84 -4.19
CA PRO A 126 6.75 -14.65 -5.05
C PRO A 126 5.55 -14.72 -5.98
N ILE A 127 5.29 -15.89 -6.58
CA ILE A 127 4.15 -16.11 -7.48
C ILE A 127 2.83 -15.89 -6.73
N PHE A 128 2.67 -16.50 -5.55
CA PHE A 128 1.48 -16.34 -4.73
C PHE A 128 1.24 -14.86 -4.38
N THR A 129 2.28 -14.18 -3.89
CA THR A 129 2.22 -12.77 -3.49
C THR A 129 1.79 -11.88 -4.67
N LEU A 130 2.40 -12.08 -5.85
CA LEU A 130 2.05 -11.33 -7.05
C LEU A 130 0.62 -11.62 -7.52
N LEU A 131 0.23 -12.90 -7.58
CA LEU A 131 -1.13 -13.28 -7.98
C LEU A 131 -2.18 -12.73 -7.02
N PHE A 132 -1.93 -12.78 -5.71
CA PHE A 132 -2.82 -12.21 -4.70
C PHE A 132 -3.00 -10.71 -4.93
N GLN A 133 -1.91 -9.99 -5.15
CA GLN A 133 -1.95 -8.57 -5.50
C GLN A 133 -2.79 -8.31 -6.76
N LEU A 134 -2.55 -9.03 -7.86
CA LEU A 134 -3.26 -8.80 -9.13
C LEU A 134 -4.76 -9.13 -9.04
N THR A 135 -5.13 -10.15 -8.27
CA THR A 135 -6.51 -10.64 -8.18
C THR A 135 -7.35 -9.85 -7.18
N PHE A 136 -6.79 -9.46 -6.03
CA PHE A 136 -7.54 -8.80 -4.97
C PHE A 136 -7.42 -7.28 -4.96
N ALA A 137 -6.50 -6.68 -5.73
CA ALA A 137 -6.25 -5.23 -5.69
C ALA A 137 -7.53 -4.41 -5.84
N LYS A 138 -8.26 -4.61 -6.94
CA LYS A 138 -9.49 -3.87 -7.23
C LYS A 138 -10.54 -4.04 -6.13
N HIS A 139 -10.73 -5.28 -5.67
CA HIS A 139 -11.77 -5.58 -4.69
C HIS A 139 -11.47 -4.97 -3.32
N LEU A 140 -10.22 -5.10 -2.84
CA LEU A 140 -9.81 -4.54 -1.55
C LEU A 140 -9.82 -3.01 -1.56
N THR A 141 -9.37 -2.37 -2.64
CA THR A 141 -9.48 -0.90 -2.81
C THR A 141 -10.94 -0.44 -2.83
N GLN A 142 -11.83 -1.15 -3.53
CA GLN A 142 -13.26 -0.82 -3.52
C GLN A 142 -13.89 -1.00 -2.14
N LEU A 143 -13.58 -2.09 -1.45
CA LEU A 143 -14.09 -2.37 -0.10
C LEU A 143 -13.68 -1.29 0.89
N SER A 144 -12.39 -0.94 0.92
CA SER A 144 -11.90 0.10 1.83
C SER A 144 -12.49 1.48 1.50
N ARG A 145 -12.59 1.83 0.20
CA ARG A 145 -13.16 3.11 -0.24
C ARG A 145 -14.62 3.22 0.17
N ASN A 146 -15.41 2.16 -0.07
CA ASN A 146 -16.82 2.14 0.30
C ASN A 146 -17.00 2.28 1.81
N ARG A 147 -16.17 1.60 2.61
CA ARG A 147 -16.20 1.73 4.07
C ARG A 147 -15.89 3.16 4.53
N ALA A 148 -14.83 3.77 4.00
CA ALA A 148 -14.50 5.16 4.32
C ALA A 148 -15.62 6.13 3.90
N ILE A 149 -16.24 5.93 2.72
CA ILE A 149 -17.40 6.73 2.31
C ILE A 149 -18.59 6.54 3.27
N GLU A 150 -18.90 5.31 3.66
CA GLU A 150 -20.02 5.01 4.56
C GLU A 150 -19.81 5.65 5.94
N ASN A 151 -18.60 5.57 6.48
CA ASN A 151 -18.25 6.17 7.77
C ASN A 151 -18.26 7.70 7.74
N ALA A 152 -18.02 8.31 6.58
CA ALA A 152 -18.08 9.76 6.40
C ALA A 152 -19.52 10.31 6.55
N ASN A 153 -20.56 9.49 6.38
CA ASN A 153 -21.96 9.93 6.46
C ASN A 153 -22.30 10.62 7.78
N ARG A 154 -21.76 10.12 8.91
CA ARG A 154 -21.99 10.76 10.22
C ARG A 154 -21.34 12.15 10.27
N PHE A 155 -20.16 12.30 9.68
CA PHE A 155 -19.45 13.57 9.64
C PHE A 155 -20.18 14.59 8.75
N ILE A 156 -20.56 14.16 7.54
CA ILE A 156 -21.38 14.93 6.60
C ILE A 156 -22.66 15.41 7.29
N ARG A 157 -23.42 14.50 7.93
CA ARG A 157 -24.67 14.86 8.61
C ARG A 157 -24.48 15.98 9.64
N HIS A 158 -23.45 15.91 10.48
CA HIS A 158 -23.21 16.95 11.48
C HIS A 158 -22.76 18.29 10.86
N ILE A 159 -22.06 18.26 9.72
CA ILE A 159 -21.75 19.48 8.95
C ILE A 159 -23.04 20.12 8.39
N GLU A 160 -23.94 19.32 7.83
CA GLU A 160 -25.22 19.80 7.30
C GLU A 160 -26.16 20.30 8.42
N GLU A 161 -26.18 19.64 9.57
CA GLU A 161 -26.92 20.10 10.76
C GLU A 161 -26.40 21.46 11.24
N TYR A 162 -25.07 21.67 11.25
CA TYR A 162 -24.47 22.97 11.57
C TYR A 162 -24.90 24.05 10.57
N TYR A 163 -24.89 23.74 9.26
CA TYR A 163 -25.36 24.66 8.22
C TYR A 163 -26.83 25.04 8.43
N THR A 164 -27.68 24.07 8.75
CA THR A 164 -29.11 24.29 9.00
C THR A 164 -29.35 25.22 10.18
N GLN A 165 -28.49 25.18 11.21
CA GLN A 165 -28.61 26.00 12.42
C GLN A 165 -28.04 27.42 12.25
N THR A 166 -26.96 27.57 11.48
CA THR A 166 -26.19 28.82 11.41
C THR A 166 -26.33 29.55 10.08
N GLY A 167 -26.85 28.88 9.04
CA GLY A 167 -26.92 29.36 7.67
C GLY A 167 -25.58 29.36 6.92
N GLN A 168 -24.50 28.85 7.52
CA GLN A 168 -23.15 28.84 6.95
C GLN A 168 -22.43 27.53 7.27
N PHE A 169 -21.54 27.08 6.38
CA PHE A 169 -20.69 25.92 6.67
C PHE A 169 -19.57 26.30 7.65
N PRO A 170 -19.07 25.35 8.47
CA PRO A 170 -17.95 25.62 9.37
C PRO A 170 -16.73 26.15 8.62
N LEU A 171 -16.02 27.13 9.17
CA LEU A 171 -14.79 27.64 8.55
C LEU A 171 -13.64 26.63 8.66
N THR A 172 -13.60 25.87 9.74
CA THR A 172 -12.61 24.81 9.99
C THR A 172 -13.23 23.73 10.88
N LEU A 173 -12.75 22.50 10.69
CA LEU A 173 -13.08 21.34 11.52
C LEU A 173 -11.80 20.69 12.08
N GLN A 174 -10.70 21.44 12.13
CA GLN A 174 -9.46 20.99 12.73
C GLN A 174 -9.56 21.04 14.25
N ALA A 175 -9.44 19.88 14.88
CA ALA A 175 -9.39 19.74 16.32
C ALA A 175 -8.21 18.84 16.73
N GLN A 176 -7.77 18.98 17.98
CA GLN A 176 -6.71 18.11 18.55
C GLN A 176 -7.19 16.66 18.68
N ASN A 177 -8.43 16.46 19.09
CA ASN A 177 -9.05 15.15 19.22
C ASN A 177 -9.92 14.88 17.99
N LYS A 178 -9.79 13.68 17.43
CA LYS A 178 -10.61 13.24 16.30
C LYS A 178 -11.91 12.64 16.83
N ASP A 179 -13.04 13.13 16.34
CA ASP A 179 -14.37 12.54 16.65
C ASP A 179 -14.90 11.68 15.49
N TYR A 180 -14.29 11.80 14.31
CA TYR A 180 -14.68 11.11 13.08
C TYR A 180 -13.49 10.37 12.50
N TYR A 181 -13.69 9.09 12.23
CA TYR A 181 -12.65 8.18 11.77
C TYR A 181 -13.09 7.48 10.48
N PRO A 182 -12.17 7.30 9.51
CA PRO A 182 -12.42 6.48 8.33
C PRO A 182 -12.71 5.01 8.63
N ASP A 183 -12.19 4.50 9.76
CA ASP A 183 -12.18 3.07 10.12
C ASP A 183 -11.65 2.21 8.95
N VAL A 184 -10.52 2.68 8.41
CA VAL A 184 -9.70 1.98 7.41
C VAL A 184 -8.25 2.21 7.80
N VAL A 185 -7.51 1.13 8.03
CA VAL A 185 -6.14 1.18 8.57
C VAL A 185 -5.20 2.07 7.72
N GLY A 186 -5.38 2.07 6.40
CA GLY A 186 -4.57 2.86 5.47
C GLY A 186 -5.03 4.31 5.26
N VAL A 187 -6.12 4.75 5.88
CA VAL A 187 -6.70 6.10 5.69
C VAL A 187 -6.54 6.91 6.98
N GLU A 188 -5.69 7.93 6.96
CA GLU A 188 -5.31 8.67 8.19
C GLU A 188 -6.46 9.46 8.81
N LYS A 189 -7.23 10.17 7.96
CA LYS A 189 -8.25 11.14 8.38
C LYS A 189 -9.07 11.60 7.18
N TYR A 190 -10.20 12.21 7.49
CA TYR A 190 -10.88 13.09 6.56
C TYR A 190 -10.27 14.49 6.58
N LEU A 191 -10.18 15.11 5.41
CA LEU A 191 -9.82 16.50 5.22
C LEU A 191 -11.05 17.29 4.80
N TYR A 192 -11.38 18.31 5.58
CA TYR A 192 -12.45 19.24 5.30
C TYR A 192 -11.88 20.55 4.76
N ALA A 193 -12.48 21.06 3.67
CA ALA A 193 -12.19 22.37 3.13
C ALA A 193 -13.50 23.05 2.67
N PRO A 194 -13.81 24.28 3.14
CA PRO A 194 -14.91 25.06 2.57
C PRO A 194 -14.70 25.27 1.06
N HIS A 195 -15.77 25.17 0.27
CA HIS A 195 -15.70 25.32 -1.17
C HIS A 195 -16.91 26.08 -1.72
N ARG A 196 -16.73 27.38 -2.01
CA ARG A 196 -17.78 28.26 -2.54
C ARG A 196 -19.05 28.23 -1.67
N LYS A 197 -20.14 27.64 -2.18
CA LYS A 197 -21.44 27.48 -1.50
C LYS A 197 -21.61 26.10 -0.84
N GLY A 198 -20.56 25.29 -0.80
CA GLY A 198 -20.52 23.96 -0.20
C GLY A 198 -19.19 23.71 0.49
N TYR A 199 -18.77 22.46 0.50
CA TYR A 199 -17.49 22.03 1.06
C TYR A 199 -17.00 20.77 0.37
N ASN A 200 -15.69 20.54 0.44
CA ASN A 200 -15.08 19.28 0.08
C ASN A 200 -14.75 18.51 1.37
N LEU A 201 -15.18 17.25 1.43
CA LEU A 201 -14.71 16.29 2.42
C LEU A 201 -13.94 15.20 1.68
N SER A 202 -12.66 15.02 2.00
CA SER A 202 -11.79 14.15 1.23
C SER A 202 -10.92 13.23 2.07
N PHE A 203 -10.42 12.16 1.47
CA PHE A 203 -9.42 11.29 2.09
C PHE A 203 -8.53 10.67 1.02
N GLU A 204 -7.30 10.33 1.41
CA GLU A 204 -6.37 9.58 0.56
C GLU A 204 -6.66 8.08 0.67
N GLN A 205 -6.90 7.44 -0.46
CA GLN A 205 -7.26 6.03 -0.56
C GLN A 205 -5.98 5.18 -0.71
N PRO A 206 -5.76 4.14 0.12
CA PRO A 206 -4.64 3.22 -0.05
C PRO A 206 -4.70 2.52 -1.43
N ARG A 207 -3.54 2.27 -2.02
CA ARG A 207 -3.43 1.65 -3.36
C ARG A 207 -2.40 0.53 -3.42
N PHE A 208 -2.61 -0.37 -4.35
CA PHE A 208 -1.67 -1.45 -4.65
C PHE A 208 -0.54 -0.93 -5.55
N LEU A 209 0.66 -1.45 -5.36
CA LEU A 209 1.89 -1.05 -6.05
C LEU A 209 1.75 -1.12 -7.59
N LEU A 210 1.17 -2.21 -8.10
CA LEU A 210 0.97 -2.46 -9.53
C LEU A 210 -0.32 -1.86 -10.10
N ASP A 211 -1.18 -1.28 -9.25
CA ASP A 211 -2.35 -0.56 -9.71
C ASP A 211 -1.96 0.90 -10.00
N ARG A 212 -1.57 1.19 -11.25
CA ARG A 212 -1.03 2.51 -11.68
C ARG A 212 0.09 3.00 -10.75
N PHE A 213 1.29 2.48 -10.98
CA PHE A 213 2.47 2.73 -10.16
C PHE A 213 2.72 4.22 -9.90
N GLY A 214 3.04 4.57 -8.66
CA GLY A 214 3.30 5.96 -8.24
C GLY A 214 2.05 6.80 -7.98
N THR A 215 0.91 6.42 -8.56
CA THR A 215 -0.29 7.24 -8.49
C THR A 215 -0.94 7.21 -7.11
N ARG A 216 -1.31 8.40 -6.61
CA ARG A 216 -2.10 8.60 -5.39
C ARG A 216 -3.56 8.83 -5.76
N GLU A 217 -4.48 8.27 -4.97
CA GLU A 217 -5.93 8.44 -5.18
C GLU A 217 -6.52 9.26 -4.04
N TRP A 218 -7.22 10.33 -4.39
CA TRP A 218 -8.00 11.15 -3.48
C TRP A 218 -9.48 10.96 -3.77
N VAL A 219 -10.24 10.62 -2.74
CA VAL A 219 -11.70 10.47 -2.81
C VAL A 219 -12.34 11.68 -2.17
N VAL A 220 -13.25 12.34 -2.87
CA VAL A 220 -13.77 13.67 -2.51
C VAL A 220 -15.28 13.69 -2.61
N TYR A 221 -15.94 14.12 -1.54
CA TYR A 221 -17.35 14.47 -1.47
C TYR A 221 -17.54 15.97 -1.67
N ASN A 222 -18.57 16.36 -2.41
CA ASN A 222 -19.06 17.74 -2.46
C ASN A 222 -20.59 17.73 -2.67
N PRO A 223 -21.39 18.39 -1.80
CA PRO A 223 -22.86 18.31 -1.86
C PRO A 223 -23.47 18.90 -3.14
N LEU A 224 -22.71 19.72 -3.88
CA LEU A 224 -23.12 20.37 -5.12
C LEU A 224 -22.51 19.72 -6.37
N ASP A 225 -21.84 18.57 -6.24
CA ASP A 225 -21.07 17.90 -7.30
C ASP A 225 -19.94 18.76 -7.89
N GLU A 226 -19.53 19.82 -7.18
CA GLU A 226 -18.38 20.69 -7.49
C GLU A 226 -17.08 20.14 -6.88
N ASN A 227 -16.87 18.82 -6.97
CA ASN A 227 -15.72 18.14 -6.37
C ASN A 227 -14.39 18.72 -6.90
N SER A 228 -13.53 19.16 -5.99
CA SER A 228 -12.21 19.67 -6.31
C SER A 228 -11.19 19.23 -5.26
N VAL A 229 -9.98 18.91 -5.68
CA VAL A 229 -8.85 18.63 -4.80
C VAL A 229 -7.57 19.09 -5.48
N TYR A 230 -6.76 19.82 -4.72
CA TYR A 230 -5.61 20.56 -5.23
C TYR A 230 -4.33 19.87 -4.75
N SER A 231 -3.37 19.60 -5.65
CA SER A 231 -2.08 19.04 -5.22
C SER A 231 -1.19 20.06 -4.49
N HIS A 232 -1.36 21.36 -4.77
CA HIS A 232 -0.56 22.44 -4.19
C HIS A 232 -1.41 23.50 -3.53
N THR A 233 -0.98 23.95 -2.34
CA THR A 233 -1.62 25.04 -1.59
C THR A 233 -1.59 26.37 -2.33
N ALA A 234 -0.61 26.59 -3.22
CA ALA A 234 -0.54 27.78 -4.07
C ALA A 234 -1.77 27.95 -4.97
N TRP A 235 -2.45 26.86 -5.32
CA TRP A 235 -3.66 26.89 -6.14
C TRP A 235 -4.94 27.15 -5.36
N LEU A 236 -4.85 27.19 -4.02
CA LEU A 236 -5.92 27.72 -3.18
C LEU A 236 -5.92 29.25 -3.14
N LEU A 237 -4.86 29.88 -3.65
CA LEU A 237 -4.70 31.33 -3.69
C LEU A 237 -5.19 31.88 -5.05
N PRO A 238 -5.69 33.14 -5.09
CA PRO A 238 -6.08 33.77 -6.34
C PRO A 238 -4.90 33.78 -7.32
N THR A 239 -5.07 33.19 -8.49
CA THR A 239 -4.12 33.29 -9.60
C THR A 239 -4.84 33.80 -10.84
N GLU A 240 -4.14 34.54 -11.69
CA GLU A 240 -4.69 35.06 -12.96
C GLU A 240 -4.91 33.96 -14.02
N GLN A 241 -4.57 32.71 -13.70
CA GLN A 241 -4.65 31.57 -14.61
C GLN A 241 -5.99 30.85 -14.47
N ALA A 242 -6.65 30.61 -15.61
CA ALA A 242 -7.84 29.75 -15.68
C ALA A 242 -7.51 28.36 -15.14
N GLU A 243 -8.34 27.80 -14.23
CA GLU A 243 -8.10 26.54 -13.48
C GLU A 243 -7.50 25.44 -14.39
N PRO A 244 -6.15 25.31 -14.45
CA PRO A 244 -5.55 24.19 -15.16
C PRO A 244 -5.80 22.95 -14.31
N SER A 245 -5.75 21.75 -14.91
CA SER A 245 -5.80 20.48 -14.17
C SER A 245 -5.00 20.59 -12.87
N GLN A 246 -5.70 20.57 -11.73
CA GLN A 246 -5.20 20.96 -10.40
C GLN A 246 -4.33 19.83 -9.81
N GLY A 247 -3.38 19.33 -10.61
CA GLY A 247 -2.39 18.32 -10.26
C GLY A 247 -2.82 16.88 -10.49
N TRP A 248 -4.10 16.62 -10.72
CA TRP A 248 -4.60 15.29 -11.06
C TRP A 248 -4.64 15.09 -12.57
N TYR A 249 -4.27 13.89 -13.03
CA TYR A 249 -4.25 13.52 -14.45
C TYR A 249 -5.51 12.76 -14.89
N ALA A 250 -6.28 12.22 -13.93
CA ALA A 250 -7.54 11.54 -14.20
C ALA A 250 -8.51 11.66 -13.01
N SER A 251 -9.80 11.61 -13.30
CA SER A 251 -10.86 11.54 -12.30
C SER A 251 -11.96 10.58 -12.74
N GLY A 252 -12.83 10.17 -11.80
CA GLY A 252 -13.95 9.31 -12.11
C GLY A 252 -14.95 9.16 -10.97
N GLU A 253 -16.06 8.50 -11.27
CA GLU A 253 -17.13 8.25 -10.31
C GLU A 253 -16.79 7.12 -9.35
N THR A 254 -17.17 7.27 -8.08
CA THR A 254 -17.04 6.20 -7.08
C THR A 254 -18.22 5.23 -7.06
N GLY A 255 -19.35 5.62 -7.67
CA GLY A 255 -20.64 4.94 -7.55
C GLY A 255 -21.49 5.40 -6.37
N HIS A 256 -20.98 6.29 -5.52
CA HIS A 256 -21.74 6.94 -4.45
C HIS A 256 -22.10 8.38 -4.85
N LYS A 257 -23.31 8.81 -4.50
CA LYS A 257 -23.81 10.15 -4.83
C LYS A 257 -22.87 11.21 -4.24
N HIS A 258 -22.51 12.23 -5.03
CA HIS A 258 -21.63 13.33 -4.62
C HIS A 258 -20.16 12.97 -4.37
N TRP A 259 -19.76 11.73 -4.64
CA TRP A 259 -18.39 11.25 -4.41
C TRP A 259 -17.65 10.92 -5.72
N LYS A 260 -16.53 11.59 -5.94
CA LYS A 260 -15.61 11.34 -7.06
C LYS A 260 -14.22 10.98 -6.56
N TYR A 261 -13.45 10.27 -7.38
CA TYR A 261 -12.03 10.03 -7.13
C TYR A 261 -11.17 10.82 -8.13
N PHE A 262 -9.97 11.18 -7.69
CA PHE A 262 -8.97 11.93 -8.44
C PHE A 262 -7.62 11.24 -8.31
N LEU A 263 -6.89 11.11 -9.42
CA LEU A 263 -5.62 10.42 -9.51
C LEU A 263 -4.49 11.41 -9.78
N PHE A 264 -3.48 11.37 -8.92
CA PHE A 264 -2.30 12.23 -8.94
C PHE A 264 -1.06 11.39 -9.20
N ASP A 265 -0.05 11.98 -9.85
CA ASP A 265 1.28 11.39 -10.01
C ASP A 265 2.12 11.43 -8.73
#